data_AF-A0A5K1D840-F1
#
_entry.id   AF-A0A5K1D840-F1
#
_cell.length_a   1.000
_cell.length_b   1.000
_cell.length_c   1.000
_cell.angle_alpha   90.00
_cell.angle_beta   90.00
_cell.angle_gamma   90.00
#
_symmetry.space_group_name_H-M   'P 1'
#
loop_
_entity.id
_entity.type
_entity.pdbx_description
1 polymer ?
#
loop_
_entity_poly.entity_id
_entity_poly.type
_entity_poly.pdbx_seq_one_letter_code
_entity_poly.pdbx_strand_id
1 'polypeptide(L)'
;LEAAYQNKSRSFDFLVDGEKLNSNGSIIPPYQSDEWTLYNHVGRSLTAGSNISLVNTPDASLPPILNAMELFKLIKSGLTNGTNEND
;
A
#
# COMPACT_ATOMS: atom_id res chain seq x y z
N LEU A 1 -7.83 -14.70 -25.94
CA LEU A 1 -7.49 -14.27 -24.57
C LEU A 1 -6.56 -13.06 -24.58
N GLU A 2 -5.58 -12.97 -25.50
CA GLU A 2 -4.68 -11.81 -25.69
C GLU A 2 -5.36 -10.43 -25.80
N ALA A 3 -6.47 -10.33 -26.54
CA ALA A 3 -7.05 -9.03 -26.90
C ALA A 3 -7.80 -8.31 -25.75
N ALA A 4 -8.10 -9.00 -24.64
CA ALA A 4 -8.79 -8.41 -23.48
C ALA A 4 -7.84 -7.78 -22.44
N TYR A 5 -6.51 -7.94 -22.63
CA TYR A 5 -5.49 -7.54 -21.66
C TYR A 5 -4.78 -6.22 -22.00
N GLN A 6 -4.92 -5.71 -23.23
CA GLN A 6 -4.12 -4.59 -23.73
C GLN A 6 -4.53 -3.19 -23.23
N ASN A 7 -5.38 -3.08 -22.20
CA ASN A 7 -5.71 -1.77 -21.62
C ASN A 7 -6.21 -1.82 -20.15
N LYS A 8 -5.91 -2.92 -19.46
CA LYS A 8 -6.29 -3.10 -18.06
C LYS A 8 -5.10 -2.79 -17.15
N SER A 9 -5.15 -1.65 -16.49
CA SER A 9 -4.09 -1.15 -15.61
C SER A 9 -4.60 -1.12 -14.16
N ARG A 10 -3.74 -1.53 -13.22
CA ARG A 10 -3.96 -1.32 -11.80
C ARG A 10 -2.95 -0.31 -11.29
N SER A 11 -3.43 0.84 -10.87
CA SER A 11 -2.59 1.89 -10.30
C SER A 11 -3.41 2.62 -9.23
N PHE A 12 -2.84 2.81 -8.05
CA PHE A 12 -3.55 3.46 -6.95
C PHE A 12 -2.61 4.21 -6.02
N ASP A 13 -3.18 5.16 -5.28
CA ASP A 13 -2.52 5.90 -4.23
C ASP A 13 -2.91 5.34 -2.86
N PHE A 14 -1.94 5.34 -1.93
CA PHE A 14 -2.14 4.94 -0.55
C PHE A 14 -2.31 6.19 0.30
N LEU A 15 -3.49 6.35 0.90
CA LEU A 15 -3.87 7.52 1.68
C LEU A 15 -4.13 7.16 3.14
N VAL A 16 -3.71 8.03 4.06
CA VAL A 16 -4.10 8.00 5.47
C VAL A 16 -4.76 9.33 5.80
N ASP A 17 -6.01 9.30 6.25
CA ASP A 17 -6.80 10.49 6.59
C ASP A 17 -6.85 11.51 5.43
N GLY A 18 -6.91 10.99 4.19
CA GLY A 18 -6.93 11.78 2.96
C GLY A 18 -5.55 12.26 2.48
N GLU A 19 -4.49 12.06 3.26
CA GLU A 19 -3.12 12.42 2.88
C GLU A 19 -2.46 11.29 2.09
N LYS A 20 -2.04 11.57 0.85
CA LYS A 20 -1.31 10.64 -0.01
C LYS A 20 0.09 10.40 0.54
N LEU A 21 0.44 9.15 0.80
CA LEU A 21 1.74 8.80 1.40
C LEU A 21 2.72 8.16 0.41
N ASN A 22 2.29 7.81 -0.80
CA ASN A 22 3.19 7.33 -1.83
C ASN A 22 4.03 8.44 -2.47
N SER A 23 5.29 8.59 -2.03
CA SER A 23 6.20 9.69 -2.39
C SER A 23 6.86 9.54 -3.76
N ASN A 24 7.04 8.30 -4.22
CA ASN A 24 7.69 7.97 -5.49
C ASN A 24 6.69 7.77 -6.65
N GLY A 25 5.47 8.32 -6.51
CA GLY A 25 4.39 8.13 -7.48
C GLY A 25 3.46 6.97 -7.10
N SER A 26 2.47 6.71 -7.95
CA SER A 26 1.39 5.75 -7.69
C SER A 26 1.87 4.31 -7.66
N ILE A 27 1.25 3.51 -6.79
CA ILE A 27 1.56 2.11 -6.61
C ILE A 27 1.04 1.34 -7.82
N ILE A 28 1.91 0.61 -8.49
CA ILE A 28 1.59 -0.24 -9.64
C ILE A 28 2.01 -1.66 -9.27
N PRO A 29 1.07 -2.52 -8.81
CA PRO A 29 1.39 -3.90 -8.50
C PRO A 29 1.82 -4.63 -9.78
N PRO A 30 2.88 -5.43 -9.72
CA PRO A 30 3.31 -6.19 -10.87
C PRO A 30 2.29 -7.30 -11.15
N TYR A 31 2.06 -7.58 -12.43
CA TYR A 31 1.05 -8.54 -12.86
C TYR A 31 1.70 -9.90 -13.11
N GLN A 32 1.22 -10.93 -12.41
CA GLN A 32 1.71 -12.31 -12.55
C GLN A 32 3.23 -12.44 -12.44
N SER A 33 3.85 -11.63 -11.58
CA SER A 33 5.27 -11.76 -11.25
C SER A 33 5.44 -12.22 -9.81
N ASP A 34 6.63 -12.73 -9.52
CA ASP A 34 7.08 -13.04 -8.16
C ASP A 34 7.65 -11.80 -7.45
N GLU A 35 7.51 -10.61 -8.05
CA GLU A 35 7.96 -9.36 -7.47
C GLU A 35 6.93 -8.84 -6.45
N TRP A 36 7.45 -8.29 -5.35
CA TRP A 36 6.64 -7.79 -4.25
C TRP A 36 6.67 -6.27 -4.27
N THR A 37 5.49 -5.65 -4.22
CA THR A 37 5.41 -4.22 -3.93
C THR A 37 5.23 -4.05 -2.43
N LEU A 38 6.32 -3.70 -1.74
CA LEU A 38 6.31 -3.38 -0.33
C LEU A 38 6.28 -1.85 -0.15
N TYR A 39 5.37 -1.37 0.69
CA TYR A 39 5.27 0.05 1.00
C TYR A 39 5.26 0.25 2.52
N ASN A 40 6.41 0.67 3.05
CA ASN A 40 6.64 0.84 4.49
C ASN A 40 6.58 2.31 4.88
N HIS A 41 5.80 2.61 5.91
CA HIS A 41 5.68 3.94 6.50
C HIS A 41 6.14 3.94 7.94
N VAL A 42 7.27 4.61 8.18
CA VAL A 42 7.80 4.82 9.52
C VAL A 42 7.39 6.21 10.01
N GLY A 43 7.01 6.33 11.28
CA GLY A 43 6.85 7.63 11.95
C GLY A 43 5.46 8.29 11.85
N ARG A 44 4.43 7.57 11.39
CA ARG A 44 3.05 8.10 11.38
C ARG A 44 2.31 7.72 12.67
N SER A 45 1.71 8.71 13.33
CA SER A 45 0.77 8.46 14.42
C SER A 45 -0.61 8.17 13.84
N LEU A 46 -1.07 6.93 14.01
CA LEU A 46 -2.43 6.54 13.68
C LEU A 46 -3.29 6.56 14.95
N THR A 47 -4.53 7.01 14.81
CA THR A 47 -5.53 6.94 15.88
C THR A 47 -6.54 5.84 15.57
N ALA A 48 -7.38 5.49 16.54
CA ALA A 48 -8.48 4.54 16.32
C ALA A 48 -9.50 5.04 15.27
N GLY A 49 -9.53 6.34 14.97
CA GLY A 49 -10.38 6.93 13.94
C GLY A 49 -9.68 7.17 12.60
N SER A 50 -8.40 6.80 12.46
CA SER A 50 -7.67 7.01 11.21
C SER A 50 -8.20 6.11 10.09
N ASN A 51 -8.34 6.68 8.90
CA ASN A 51 -8.84 5.99 7.71
C ASN A 51 -7.69 5.68 6.76
N ILE A 52 -7.49 4.40 6.46
CA ILE A 52 -6.58 3.94 5.41
C ILE A 52 -7.39 3.72 4.15
N SER A 53 -6.96 4.33 3.04
CA SER A 53 -7.65 4.25 1.75
C SER A 53 -6.69 3.89 0.63
N LEU A 54 -7.14 2.98 -0.24
CA LEU A 54 -6.53 2.74 -1.54
C LEU A 54 -7.42 3.41 -2.59
N VAL A 55 -6.87 4.37 -3.33
CA VAL A 55 -7.64 5.20 -4.26
C VAL A 55 -7.09 5.02 -5.67
N ASN A 56 -7.95 4.68 -6.63
CA ASN A 56 -7.54 4.56 -8.03
C ASN A 56 -6.91 5.86 -8.53
N THR A 57 -5.85 5.74 -9.33
CA THR A 57 -5.41 6.86 -10.16
C THR A 57 -6.39 7.07 -11.32
N PRO A 58 -6.43 8.27 -11.93
CA PRO A 58 -7.38 8.56 -13.02
C PRO A 58 -7.34 7.57 -14.19
N ASP A 59 -6.15 7.04 -14.49
CA ASP A 59 -5.92 6.16 -15.63
C ASP A 59 -6.05 4.66 -15.30
N ALA A 60 -6.38 4.31 -14.05
CA ALA A 60 -6.53 2.93 -13.61
C ALA A 60 -7.91 2.38 -13.99
N SER A 61 -7.93 1.34 -14.83
CA SER A 61 -9.15 0.66 -15.26
C SER A 61 -9.51 -0.56 -14.40
N LEU A 62 -8.62 -0.97 -13.50
CA LEU A 62 -8.87 -1.98 -12.46
C LEU A 62 -8.94 -1.32 -11.08
N PRO A 63 -9.73 -1.85 -10.13
CA PRO A 63 -9.77 -1.33 -8.76
C PRO A 63 -8.41 -1.50 -8.05
N PRO A 64 -8.20 -0.96 -6.84
CA PRO A 64 -7.01 -1.28 -6.05
C PRO A 64 -7.02 -2.74 -5.60
N ILE A 65 -5.86 -3.27 -5.19
CA ILE A 65 -5.76 -4.61 -4.58
C ILE A 65 -4.96 -4.52 -3.29
N LEU A 66 -5.36 -5.30 -2.30
CA LEU A 66 -4.64 -5.48 -1.05
C LEU A 66 -4.49 -6.98 -0.80
N ASN A 67 -3.25 -7.45 -0.76
CA ASN A 67 -2.97 -8.86 -0.45
C ASN A 67 -2.82 -9.05 1.07
N ALA A 68 -2.07 -8.16 1.71
CA ALA A 68 -1.85 -8.14 3.15
C ALA A 68 -1.62 -6.72 3.64
N MET A 69 -1.90 -6.47 4.92
CA MET A 69 -1.57 -5.24 5.62
C MET A 69 -1.18 -5.59 7.04
N GLU A 70 -0.05 -5.04 7.48
CA GLU A 70 0.43 -5.18 8.86
C GLU A 70 0.39 -3.80 9.52
N LEU A 71 -0.16 -3.76 10.73
CA LEU A 71 -0.27 -2.53 11.51
C LEU A 71 0.29 -2.78 12.90
N PHE A 72 1.35 -2.05 13.24
CA PHE A 72 2.05 -2.19 14.51
C PHE A 72 1.78 -1.00 15.42
N LYS A 73 1.38 -1.28 16.67
CA LYS A 73 1.34 -0.28 17.73
C LYS A 73 2.69 -0.24 18.43
N LEU A 74 3.41 0.85 18.25
CA LEU A 74 4.64 1.10 19.00
C LEU A 74 4.29 1.37 20.47
N ILE A 75 4.76 0.51 21.37
CA ILE A 75 4.79 0.76 22.81
C ILE A 75 6.11 1.48 23.13
N LYS A 76 6.19 2.22 24.25
CA LYS A 76 7.38 3.04 24.62
C LYS A 76 8.74 2.30 24.55
N SER A 77 8.74 0.96 24.57
CA SER A 77 9.92 0.11 24.43
C SER A 77 10.37 -0.15 22.98
N GLY A 78 9.71 0.43 21.97
CA GLY A 78 9.97 0.13 20.56
C GLY A 78 9.26 -1.13 20.06
N LEU A 79 9.57 -1.52 18.82
CA LEU A 79 9.20 -2.81 18.25
C LEU A 79 9.85 -3.92 19.08
N THR A 80 9.08 -4.95 19.44
CA THR A 80 9.62 -6.11 20.19
C THR A 80 10.01 -7.22 19.21
N ASN A 81 10.76 -8.24 19.65
CA ASN A 81 11.36 -9.29 18.81
C ASN A 81 10.38 -10.13 17.91
N GLY A 82 9.08 -9.82 17.89
CA GLY A 82 8.09 -10.33 16.93
C GLY A 82 7.86 -9.44 15.70
N THR A 83 8.58 -8.32 15.62
CA THR A 83 8.63 -7.39 14.49
C THR A 83 10.10 -7.19 14.20
N ASN A 84 10.58 -7.72 13.08
CA ASN A 84 11.99 -7.68 12.73
C ASN A 84 12.44 -6.21 12.66
N GLU A 85 13.51 -5.85 13.37
CA GLU A 85 14.10 -4.52 13.31
C GLU A 85 14.80 -4.23 11.97
N ASN A 86 14.93 -5.25 11.12
CA ASN A 86 15.49 -5.22 9.77
C ASN A 86 14.46 -5.53 8.66
N ASP A 87 13.15 -5.53 8.95
CA ASP A 87 12.10 -5.45 7.90
C ASP A 87 11.85 -4.00 7.45
#